data_AF-A0A0B2AFL9-F1
#
_entry.id   AF-A0A0B2AFL9-F1
#
_cell.length_a   1.000
_cell.length_b   1.000
_cell.length_c   1.000
_cell.angle_alpha   90.00
_cell.angle_beta   90.00
_cell.angle_gamma   90.00
#
_symmetry.space_group_name_H-M   'P 1'
#
loop_
_entity.id
_entity.type
_entity.pdbx_description
1 polymer ?
#
loop_
_entity_poly.entity_id
_entity_poly.type
_entity_poly.pdbx_seq_one_letter_code
_entity_poly.pdbx_strand_id
1 'polypeptide(L)' 'MKFAVEDRDGYTEVAAEGRLNMVSAPLLRSAVADAIEAGHRLLVLNLGGTDFMDSSGLGA' A
#
# COMPACT_ATOMS: atom_id res chain seq x y z
N MET A 1 -0.34 -11.21 -1.75
CA MET A 1 -0.07 -9.77 -1.69
C MET A 1 1.27 -9.56 -1.03
N LYS A 2 2.13 -8.74 -1.61
CA LYS A 2 3.34 -8.25 -0.96
C LYS A 2 3.28 -6.74 -0.92
N PHE A 3 3.71 -6.17 0.19
CA PHE A 3 3.90 -4.73 0.33
C PHE A 3 5.36 -4.45 0.59
N ALA A 4 5.92 -3.48 -0.12
CA ALA A 4 7.23 -2.92 0.15
C ALA A 4 7.06 -1.43 0.43
N VAL A 5 7.74 -0.95 1.46
CA VAL A 5 7.75 0.48 1.84
C VAL A 5 9.18 0.97 1.68
N GLU A 6 9.37 1.91 0.77
CA GLU A 6 10.70 2.45 0.43
C GLU A 6 10.66 3.98 0.39
N ASP A 7 11.64 4.61 1.01
CA ASP A 7 11.84 6.05 0.83
C ASP A 7 12.45 6.34 -0.55
N ARG A 8 11.79 7.23 -1.27
CA ARG A 8 12.20 7.77 -2.57
C ARG A 8 12.54 9.25 -2.38
N ASP A 9 13.09 9.87 -3.42
CA ASP A 9 13.40 11.29 -3.38
C ASP A 9 12.11 12.13 -3.30
N GLY A 10 11.79 12.60 -2.09
CA GLY A 10 10.65 13.45 -1.79
C GLY A 10 9.36 12.76 -1.36
N TYR A 11 9.28 11.42 -1.34
CA TYR A 11 8.08 10.68 -0.92
C TYR A 11 8.41 9.26 -0.45
N THR A 12 7.46 8.61 0.21
CA THR A 12 7.55 7.20 0.59
C THR A 12 6.64 6.38 -0.32
N GLU A 13 7.22 5.43 -1.05
CA GLU A 13 6.49 4.54 -1.93
C GLU A 13 5.98 3.33 -1.15
N VAL A 14 4.69 3.03 -1.28
CA VAL A 14 4.09 1.76 -0.85
C VAL A 14 3.79 0.96 -2.09
N ALA A 15 4.64 0.00 -2.44
CA ALA A 15 4.47 -0.86 -3.61
C ALA A 15 3.62 -2.08 -3.26
N ALA A 16 2.64 -2.38 -4.12
CA ALA A 16 1.65 -3.43 -3.93
C ALA A 16 1.71 -4.45 -5.08
N GLU A 17 2.05 -5.70 -4.76
CA GLU A 17 2.20 -6.78 -5.75
C GLU A 17 1.22 -7.94 -5.50
N GLY A 18 0.49 -8.31 -6.55
CA GLY A 18 -0.54 -9.36 -6.55
C GLY A 18 -1.95 -8.82 -6.32
N ARG A 19 -2.84 -9.67 -5.79
CA ARG A 19 -4.28 -9.39 -5.72
C ARG A 19 -4.66 -8.63 -4.46
N LEU A 20 -5.27 -7.44 -4.62
CA LEU A 20 -5.85 -6.65 -3.54
C LEU A 20 -7.35 -6.98 -3.35
N ASN A 21 -7.66 -7.83 -2.39
CA ASN A 21 -9.00 -8.29 -2.05
C ASN A 21 -9.27 -8.23 -0.53
N MET A 22 -10.38 -8.81 -0.09
CA MET A 22 -10.83 -8.76 1.31
C MET A 22 -9.81 -9.32 2.31
N VAL A 23 -8.96 -10.26 1.87
CA VAL A 23 -7.91 -10.86 2.70
C VAL A 23 -6.72 -9.92 2.84
N SER A 24 -6.34 -9.22 1.76
CA SER A 24 -5.15 -8.37 1.73
C SER A 24 -5.40 -6.89 2.05
N ALA A 25 -6.64 -6.40 1.94
CA ALA A 25 -6.99 -5.01 2.25
C ALA A 25 -6.58 -4.56 3.67
N PRO A 26 -6.75 -5.38 4.73
CA PRO A 26 -6.24 -5.03 6.06
C PRO A 26 -4.72 -4.84 6.10
N LEU A 27 -3.95 -5.60 5.31
CA LEU A 27 -2.50 -5.50 5.27
C LEU A 27 -2.04 -4.19 4.63
N LEU A 28 -2.74 -3.71 3.59
CA LEU A 28 -2.47 -2.39 3.00
C LEU A 28 -2.72 -1.28 4.04
N ARG A 29 -3.83 -1.36 4.76
CA ARG A 29 -4.14 -0.41 5.84
C ARG A 29 -3.05 -0.37 6.90
N SER A 30 -2.56 -1.52 7.35
CA SER A 30 -1.45 -1.60 8.30
C SER A 30 -0.18 -0.96 7.74
N ALA A 31 0.25 -1.30 6.52
CA ALA A 31 1.46 -0.74 5.93
C ALA A 31 1.39 0.79 5.77
N VAL A 32 0.23 1.32 5.41
CA VAL A 32 -0.01 2.78 5.32
C VAL A 32 -0.02 3.42 6.71
N ALA A 33 -0.70 2.81 7.69
CA ALA A 33 -0.73 3.32 9.06
C ALA A 33 0.68 3.37 9.67
N ASP A 34 1.46 2.30 9.52
CA ASP A 34 2.84 2.22 10.00
C ASP A 34 3.71 3.33 9.39
N ALA A 35 3.56 3.61 8.09
CA ALA A 35 4.28 4.68 7.43
C ALA A 35 3.87 6.08 7.93
N ILE A 36 2.58 6.28 8.22
CA ILE A 36 2.09 7.55 8.80
C ILE A 36 2.66 7.75 10.22
N GLU A 37 2.64 6.70 11.04
CA GLU A 37 3.18 6.69 12.40
C GLU A 37 4.69 6.94 12.41
N ALA A 38 5.42 6.41 11.44
CA ALA A 38 6.85 6.66 11.23
C ALA A 38 7.19 8.11 10.81
N GLY A 39 6.17 8.93 10.51
CA GLY A 39 6.36 10.35 10.22
C GLY A 39 6.29 10.70 8.73
N HIS A 40 6.08 9.73 7.84
CA HIS A 40 5.93 9.99 6.41
C HIS A 40 4.64 10.78 6.15
N ARG A 41 4.70 11.74 5.22
CA ARG A 41 3.59 12.68 4.93
C ARG A 41 3.17 12.73 3.48
N LEU A 42 4.01 12.23 2.57
CA LEU A 42 3.68 12.05 1.17
C LEU A 42 3.87 10.57 0.83
N LEU A 43 2.76 9.87 0.70
CA LEU A 43 2.74 8.44 0.37
C LEU A 43 2.29 8.28 -1.07
N VAL A 44 3.05 7.51 -1.84
CA VAL A 44 2.67 7.11 -3.20
C VAL A 44 2.37 5.63 -3.20
N LEU A 45 1.12 5.27 -3.44
CA LEU A 45 0.70 3.87 -3.57
C LEU A 45 0.98 3.39 -5.00
N ASN A 46 2.00 2.57 -5.17
CA ASN A 46 2.35 1.99 -6.47
C ASN A 46 1.61 0.67 -6.68
N LEU A 47 0.54 0.74 -7.48
CA LEU A 47 -0.30 -0.40 -7.85
C LEU A 47 0.14 -1.06 -9.17
N GLY A 48 1.30 -0.71 -9.74
CA GLY A 48 1.76 -1.23 -11.03
C GLY A 48 1.93 -2.76 -11.05
N GLY A 49 2.19 -3.37 -9.89
CA GLY A 49 2.25 -4.82 -9.70
C GLY A 49 0.95 -5.46 -9.22
N THR A 50 -0.14 -4.68 -9.10
CA THR A 50 -1.44 -5.18 -8.64
C THR A 50 -2.25 -5.68 -9.85
N ASP A 51 -2.47 -6.99 -9.92
CA ASP A 51 -3.13 -7.66 -11.05
C ASP A 51 -4.66 -7.71 -10.92
N PHE A 52 -5.18 -7.49 -9.71
CA PHE A 52 -6.60 -7.51 -9.41
C PHE A 52 -6.93 -6.65 -8.19
N MET A 53 -8.06 -5.95 -8.23
CA MET A 53 -8.63 -5.24 -7.08
C MET A 53 -10.16 -5.46 -7.03
N ASP A 54 -10.71 -5.75 -5.85
CA ASP A 54 -12.16 -5.71 -5.59
C ASP A 54 -12.55 -4.49 -4.73
N SER A 55 -13.85 -4.37 -4.38
CA SER A 55 -14.36 -3.23 -3.61
C SER A 55 -13.73 -3.09 -2.21
N SER A 56 -13.27 -4.17 -1.60
CA SER A 56 -12.61 -4.10 -0.30
C SER A 56 -11.21 -3.49 -0.39
N GLY A 57 -10.55 -3.62 -1.54
CA GLY A 57 -9.29 -2.96 -1.84
C GLY A 57 -9.43 -1.45 -2.00
N LEU A 58 -10.55 -0.99 -2.59
CA LEU A 58 -10.88 0.45 -2.68
C LEU A 58 -11.23 1.06 -1.32
N GLY A 59 -11.78 0.27 -0.40
CA GLY A 59 -12.10 0.68 0.97
C GLY A 59 -10.98 0.46 1.99
N ALA A 60 -9.81 0.00 1.55
CA ALA A 60 -8.60 -0.05 2.35
C ALA A 60 -8.08 1.38 2.58
#